data_AF-A0A3D8GS64-F1
#
_entry.id   AF-A0A3D8GS64-F1
#
_cell.length_a   1.000
_cell.length_b   1.000
_cell.length_c   1.000
_cell.angle_alpha   90.00
_cell.angle_beta   90.00
_cell.angle_gamma   90.00
#
_symmetry.space_group_name_H-M   'P 1'
#
loop_
_entity.id
_entity.type
_entity.pdbx_description
1 polymer ?
#
loop_
_entity_poly.entity_id
_entity_poly.type
_entity_poly.pdbx_seq_one_letter_code
_entity_poly.pdbx_strand_id
1 'polypeptide(L)'
;MARTIKPQIHILFPEASHRGNKIDLCEHFFIKHSFQRKVTKAIIISYPEEFEKNFKLALKSKNKKKSINPQDLFFIVLDTDIKPNRENVNTVISQIQSFEKTYGNDIKIILSGRSFEVWLCMYGRQQYTTPFTDQSRLNSDVKTSYEKKEKWFIENATRLYEDYPQAKIASILSKQNVFNNTSGPPPSGYDLVNAIPNFSNAVVINYLVNTTPFTYFEHLIGTLLDYE
;
A
#
# COMPACT_ATOMS: atom_id res chain seq x y z
N MET A 1 17.41 6.43 -33.74
CA MET A 1 16.17 6.32 -32.94
C MET A 1 16.46 6.84 -31.55
N ALA A 2 15.68 7.81 -31.04
CA ALA A 2 15.84 8.28 -29.67
C ALA A 2 15.49 7.14 -28.70
N ARG A 3 16.34 6.91 -27.71
CA ARG A 3 16.14 5.87 -26.70
C ARG A 3 14.95 6.30 -25.83
N THR A 4 13.78 5.69 -26.01
CA THR A 4 12.61 5.98 -25.17
C THR A 4 12.93 5.61 -23.73
N ILE A 5 13.03 6.59 -22.84
CA ILE A 5 13.26 6.36 -21.42
C ILE A 5 11.95 5.87 -20.82
N LYS A 6 11.91 4.62 -20.37
CA LYS A 6 10.73 4.08 -19.68
C LYS A 6 10.41 4.92 -18.43
N PRO A 7 9.13 5.21 -18.15
CA PRO A 7 8.75 5.86 -16.90
C PRO A 7 9.17 5.02 -15.70
N GLN A 8 9.41 5.70 -14.58
CA GLN A 8 9.74 5.09 -13.31
C GLN A 8 8.55 5.19 -12.34
N ILE A 9 8.30 4.11 -11.60
CA ILE A 9 7.32 4.07 -10.52
C ILE A 9 8.12 4.00 -9.22
N HIS A 10 8.20 5.12 -8.52
CA HIS A 10 8.92 5.28 -7.27
C HIS A 10 8.02 4.94 -6.09
N ILE A 11 8.44 4.01 -5.23
CA ILE A 11 7.67 3.55 -4.08
C ILE A 11 8.53 3.66 -2.83
N LEU A 12 8.16 4.56 -1.92
CA LEU A 12 8.79 4.68 -0.61
C LEU A 12 8.05 3.81 0.41
N PHE A 13 8.81 3.06 1.19
CA PHE A 13 8.35 2.25 2.33
C PHE A 13 9.04 2.75 3.61
N PRO A 14 8.45 3.72 4.33
CA PRO A 14 9.09 4.35 5.49
C PRO A 14 9.33 3.41 6.67
N GLU A 15 8.63 2.28 6.75
CA GLU A 15 8.75 1.32 7.86
C GLU A 15 9.66 0.13 7.51
N ALA A 16 10.13 0.06 6.26
CA ALA A 16 10.92 -1.08 5.83
C ALA A 16 12.33 -1.04 6.43
N SER A 17 12.65 -2.10 7.17
CA SER A 17 14.02 -2.30 7.65
C SER A 17 14.94 -2.66 6.48
N HIS A 18 16.18 -2.17 6.55
CA HIS A 18 17.20 -2.42 5.56
C HIS A 18 18.31 -3.30 6.15
N ARG A 19 18.62 -4.42 5.50
CA ARG A 19 19.82 -5.22 5.77
C ARG A 19 20.64 -5.31 4.49
N GLY A 20 21.64 -4.44 4.34
CA GLY A 20 22.54 -4.45 3.18
C GLY A 20 21.95 -3.76 1.94
N ASN A 21 21.37 -4.51 0.99
CA ASN A 21 20.63 -3.99 -0.18
C ASN A 21 19.18 -4.50 -0.21
N LYS A 22 18.74 -5.15 0.86
CA LYS A 22 17.44 -5.82 0.93
C LYS A 22 16.49 -4.99 1.77
N ILE A 23 15.35 -4.68 1.17
CA ILE A 23 14.19 -4.08 1.83
C ILE A 23 13.34 -5.24 2.34
N ASP A 24 13.24 -5.38 3.66
CA ASP A 24 12.52 -6.48 4.31
C ASP A 24 11.11 -6.01 4.72
N LEU A 25 10.15 -6.20 3.81
CA LEU A 25 8.76 -5.80 3.98
C LEU A 25 7.85 -6.63 3.06
N CYS A 26 6.67 -7.02 3.55
CA CYS A 26 5.70 -7.86 2.80
C CYS A 26 5.22 -7.22 1.51
N GLU A 27 4.83 -5.95 1.57
CA GLU A 27 4.35 -5.15 0.46
C GLU A 27 5.40 -5.12 -0.66
N HIS A 28 6.67 -4.93 -0.26
CA HIS A 28 7.78 -5.02 -1.20
C HIS A 28 7.90 -6.43 -1.78
N PHE A 29 7.94 -7.48 -0.95
CA PHE A 29 8.09 -8.85 -1.46
C PHE A 29 6.99 -9.21 -2.45
N PHE A 30 5.75 -8.83 -2.16
CA PHE A 30 4.60 -9.02 -3.03
C PHE A 30 4.78 -8.31 -4.37
N ILE A 31 5.11 -7.01 -4.39
CA ILE A 31 5.35 -6.25 -5.63
C ILE A 31 6.52 -6.85 -6.43
N LYS A 32 7.65 -7.08 -5.76
CA LYS A 32 8.89 -7.56 -6.36
C LYS A 32 8.70 -8.91 -7.05
N HIS A 33 8.05 -9.85 -6.38
CA HIS A 33 7.96 -11.22 -6.87
C HIS A 33 6.74 -11.46 -7.74
N SER A 34 5.62 -10.78 -7.49
CA SER A 34 4.36 -11.01 -8.23
C SER A 34 4.19 -10.08 -9.43
N PHE A 35 4.69 -8.83 -9.38
CA PHE A 35 4.41 -7.82 -10.42
C PHE A 35 5.64 -7.31 -11.17
N GLN A 36 6.83 -7.22 -10.55
CA GLN A 36 7.97 -6.51 -11.17
C GLN A 36 8.37 -7.03 -12.55
N ARG A 37 8.27 -8.34 -12.79
CA ARG A 37 8.55 -8.93 -14.12
C ARG A 37 7.44 -8.70 -15.14
N LYS A 38 6.22 -8.45 -14.68
CA LYS A 38 5.02 -8.21 -15.50
C LYS A 38 4.92 -6.76 -15.94
N VAL A 39 5.34 -5.81 -15.09
CA VAL A 39 5.41 -4.38 -15.41
C VAL A 39 6.53 -4.12 -16.42
N THR A 40 6.27 -4.27 -17.72
CA THR A 40 7.30 -4.13 -18.76
C THR A 40 7.41 -2.71 -19.32
N LYS A 41 6.37 -1.88 -19.19
CA LYS A 41 6.31 -0.51 -19.72
C LYS A 41 6.93 0.52 -18.78
N ALA A 42 7.21 0.17 -17.53
CA ALA A 42 7.85 1.04 -16.53
C ALA A 42 8.99 0.33 -15.79
N ILE A 43 9.74 1.09 -14.98
CA ILE A 43 10.75 0.58 -14.04
C ILE A 43 10.26 0.86 -12.62
N ILE A 44 10.08 -0.18 -11.81
CA ILE A 44 9.74 -0.04 -10.39
C ILE A 44 11.02 0.23 -9.59
N ILE A 45 11.02 1.29 -8.79
CA ILE A 45 12.11 1.65 -7.89
C ILE A 45 11.57 1.76 -6.47
N SER A 46 12.02 0.87 -5.60
CA SER A 46 11.64 0.84 -4.18
C SER A 46 12.68 1.57 -3.32
N TYR A 47 12.21 2.36 -2.36
CA TYR A 47 13.03 3.09 -1.40
C TYR A 47 12.62 2.66 0.02
N PRO A 48 13.52 2.12 0.86
CA PRO A 48 13.34 2.06 2.30
C PRO A 48 13.54 3.45 2.93
N GLU A 49 13.26 3.57 4.22
CA GLU A 49 13.41 4.81 5.00
C GLU A 49 14.76 5.50 4.79
N GLU A 50 15.86 4.75 4.87
CA GLU A 50 17.24 5.26 4.75
C GLU A 50 17.49 5.98 3.41
N PHE A 51 16.76 5.62 2.35
CA PHE A 51 16.87 6.22 1.02
C PHE A 51 15.75 7.22 0.70
N GLU A 52 15.02 7.73 1.71
CA GLU A 52 14.02 8.78 1.54
C GLU A 52 14.62 10.04 0.86
N LYS A 53 15.90 10.36 1.13
CA LYS A 53 16.59 11.47 0.45
C LYS A 53 16.66 11.26 -1.06
N ASN A 54 16.89 10.04 -1.53
CA ASN A 54 16.96 9.71 -2.94
C ASN A 54 15.58 9.81 -3.59
N PHE A 55 14.53 9.36 -2.89
CA PHE A 55 13.14 9.55 -3.30
C PHE A 55 12.80 11.04 -3.47
N LYS A 56 13.15 11.88 -2.49
CA LYS A 56 12.99 13.35 -2.56
C LYS A 56 13.75 13.97 -3.72
N LEU A 57 14.96 13.49 -4.03
CA LEU A 57 15.75 13.98 -5.15
C LEU A 57 15.11 13.63 -6.51
N ALA A 58 14.58 12.41 -6.65
CA ALA A 58 13.83 12.01 -7.83
C ALA A 58 12.59 12.89 -8.01
N LEU A 59 11.79 13.07 -6.96
CA LEU A 59 10.60 13.94 -7.01
C LEU A 59 10.93 15.37 -7.43
N LYS A 60 11.94 15.99 -6.81
CA LYS A 60 12.39 17.35 -7.16
C LYS A 60 12.85 17.46 -8.61
N SER A 61 13.45 16.41 -9.14
CA SER A 61 13.99 16.39 -10.51
C SER A 61 12.86 16.31 -11.55
N LYS A 62 11.76 15.60 -11.25
CA LYS A 62 10.50 15.64 -12.03
C LYS A 62 9.94 17.06 -12.06
N ASN A 63 9.78 17.69 -10.90
CA ASN A 63 9.18 19.04 -10.80
C ASN A 63 10.01 20.13 -11.50
N LYS A 64 11.33 19.95 -11.57
CA LYS A 64 12.25 20.88 -12.26
C LYS A 64 12.43 20.59 -13.75
N LYS A 65 11.77 19.56 -14.31
CA LYS A 65 11.95 19.09 -15.72
C LYS A 65 13.42 18.83 -16.09
N LYS A 66 14.28 18.47 -15.12
CA LYS A 66 15.74 18.50 -15.33
C LYS A 66 16.35 17.20 -15.87
N SER A 67 15.69 16.05 -15.78
CA SER A 67 16.17 14.80 -16.40
C SER A 67 15.21 13.60 -16.28
N ILE A 68 13.99 13.82 -15.79
CA ILE A 68 13.06 12.74 -15.44
C ILE A 68 11.89 12.68 -16.42
N ASN A 69 11.44 11.48 -16.77
CA ASN A 69 10.30 11.28 -17.64
C ASN A 69 9.04 11.88 -16.94
N PRO A 70 8.29 12.79 -17.59
CA PRO A 70 7.11 13.43 -16.99
C PRO A 70 6.03 12.44 -16.53
N GLN A 71 6.07 11.21 -17.04
CA GLN A 71 5.18 10.12 -16.69
C GLN A 71 5.58 9.35 -15.43
N ASP A 72 6.67 9.74 -14.73
CA ASP A 72 7.09 9.08 -13.51
C ASP A 72 6.04 9.24 -12.41
N LEU A 73 5.78 8.16 -11.68
CA LEU A 73 4.78 8.09 -10.62
C LEU A 73 5.46 7.91 -9.27
N PHE A 74 4.87 8.49 -8.24
CA PHE A 74 5.42 8.50 -6.90
C PHE A 74 4.37 8.07 -5.88
N PHE A 75 4.75 7.08 -5.08
CA PHE A 75 3.93 6.47 -4.05
C PHE A 75 4.69 6.42 -2.73
N ILE A 76 3.95 6.57 -1.64
CA ILE A 76 4.42 6.28 -0.29
C ILE A 76 3.47 5.24 0.28
N VAL A 77 3.98 4.08 0.66
CA VAL A 77 3.19 3.03 1.30
C VAL A 77 3.46 3.11 2.79
N LEU A 78 2.45 3.49 3.58
CA LEU A 78 2.55 3.64 5.03
C LEU A 78 1.91 2.45 5.72
N ASP A 79 2.58 1.92 6.73
CA ASP A 79 1.98 0.99 7.68
C ASP A 79 1.07 1.77 8.64
N THR A 80 -0.18 1.35 8.72
CA THR A 80 -1.23 1.96 9.54
C THR A 80 -1.79 1.01 10.59
N ASP A 81 -1.04 -0.05 10.92
CA ASP A 81 -1.38 -0.98 11.98
C ASP A 81 -1.59 -0.26 13.32
N ILE A 82 -2.82 -0.32 13.83
CA ILE A 82 -3.16 0.15 15.15
C ILE A 82 -2.99 -0.99 16.15
N LYS A 83 -2.19 -0.75 17.19
CA LYS A 83 -1.99 -1.71 18.28
C LYS A 83 -3.33 -2.02 18.96
N PRO A 84 -3.53 -3.23 19.52
CA PRO A 84 -4.81 -3.60 20.15
C PRO A 84 -5.27 -2.63 21.26
N ASN A 85 -4.33 -2.06 22.01
CA ASN A 85 -4.60 -1.06 23.05
C ASN A 85 -4.69 0.39 22.54
N ARG A 86 -4.58 0.59 21.22
CA ARG A 86 -4.66 1.88 20.51
C ARG A 86 -3.65 2.93 20.95
N GLU A 87 -2.56 2.54 21.63
CA GLU A 87 -1.57 3.50 22.15
C GLU A 87 -0.81 4.27 21.05
N ASN A 88 -0.73 3.72 19.83
CA ASN A 88 -0.01 4.31 18.71
C ASN A 88 -0.90 5.13 17.75
N VAL A 89 -2.18 5.32 18.05
CA VAL A 89 -3.11 6.06 17.17
C VAL A 89 -2.60 7.46 16.80
N ASN A 90 -2.15 8.23 17.79
CA ASN A 90 -1.64 9.58 17.56
C ASN A 90 -0.33 9.59 16.75
N THR A 91 0.49 8.55 16.91
CA THR A 91 1.71 8.37 16.11
C THR A 91 1.35 8.16 14.64
N VAL A 92 0.43 7.25 14.34
CA VAL A 92 -0.01 6.97 12.96
C VAL A 92 -0.64 8.20 12.32
N ILE A 93 -1.52 8.92 13.04
CA ILE A 93 -2.13 10.17 12.55
C ILE A 93 -1.05 11.20 12.22
N SER A 94 -0.10 11.41 13.13
CA SER A 94 1.00 12.37 12.94
C SER A 94 1.90 11.99 11.77
N GLN A 95 2.12 10.68 11.56
CA GLN A 95 2.89 10.17 10.43
C GLN A 95 2.22 10.50 9.09
N ILE A 96 0.93 10.16 8.95
CA ILE A 96 0.15 10.45 7.73
C ILE A 96 0.16 11.96 7.43
N GLN A 97 -0.08 12.79 8.45
CA GLN A 97 -0.06 14.25 8.31
C GLN A 97 1.32 14.79 7.92
N SER A 98 2.38 14.24 8.50
CA SER A 98 3.76 14.63 8.19
C SER A 98 4.10 14.33 6.72
N PHE A 99 3.73 13.15 6.24
CA PHE A 99 3.94 12.76 4.85
C PHE A 99 3.10 13.62 3.89
N GLU A 100 1.82 13.82 4.16
CA GLU A 100 0.97 14.71 3.36
C GLU A 100 1.56 16.13 3.29
N LYS A 101 1.97 16.69 4.42
CA LYS A 101 2.58 18.03 4.48
C LYS A 101 3.89 18.11 3.71
N THR A 102 4.71 17.05 3.75
CA THR A 102 6.03 17.02 3.12
C THR A 102 5.96 16.84 1.61
N TYR A 103 4.98 16.06 1.13
CA TYR A 103 4.96 15.56 -0.23
C TYR A 103 3.74 16.02 -1.06
N GLY A 104 2.59 16.24 -0.42
CA GLY A 104 1.40 16.85 -1.02
C GLY A 104 0.90 16.18 -2.32
N ASN A 105 0.24 16.98 -3.15
CA ASN A 105 -0.47 16.58 -4.38
C ASN A 105 0.38 15.84 -5.43
N ASP A 106 1.70 15.86 -5.34
CA ASP A 106 2.59 15.22 -6.31
C ASP A 106 2.76 13.71 -6.06
N ILE A 107 2.26 13.20 -4.93
CA ILE A 107 2.45 11.84 -4.45
C ILE A 107 1.13 11.22 -3.99
N LYS A 108 0.96 9.92 -4.26
CA LYS A 108 -0.14 9.14 -3.69
C LYS A 108 0.32 8.41 -2.43
N ILE A 109 -0.29 8.71 -1.29
CA ILE A 109 -0.09 7.97 -0.06
C ILE A 109 -1.02 6.75 -0.06
N ILE A 110 -0.47 5.57 0.12
CA ILE A 110 -1.16 4.28 0.17
C ILE A 110 -1.11 3.80 1.61
N LEU A 111 -2.27 3.64 2.23
CA LEU A 111 -2.33 3.01 3.54
C LEU A 111 -2.27 1.49 3.35
N SER A 112 -1.23 0.88 3.89
CA SER A 112 -1.10 -0.55 4.08
C SER A 112 -1.26 -0.89 5.55
N GLY A 113 -1.70 -2.10 5.85
CA GLY A 113 -1.87 -2.59 7.21
C GLY A 113 -2.20 -4.08 7.17
N ARG A 114 -2.51 -4.70 8.30
CA ARG A 114 -2.75 -6.16 8.37
C ARG A 114 -3.81 -6.66 7.40
N SER A 115 -4.78 -5.81 7.06
CA SER A 115 -5.81 -6.12 6.07
C SER A 115 -5.21 -6.52 4.70
N PHE A 116 -4.07 -5.96 4.31
CA PHE A 116 -3.32 -6.35 3.10
C PHE A 116 -2.77 -7.77 3.20
N GLU A 117 -2.09 -8.13 4.30
CA GLU A 117 -1.54 -9.48 4.47
C GLU A 117 -2.64 -10.55 4.53
N VAL A 118 -3.77 -10.23 5.18
CA VAL A 118 -4.90 -11.15 5.25
C VAL A 118 -5.50 -11.40 3.87
N TRP A 119 -5.68 -10.31 3.11
CA TRP A 119 -6.16 -10.33 1.75
C TRP A 119 -5.31 -11.22 0.81
N LEU A 120 -3.98 -11.18 0.93
CA LEU A 120 -3.07 -12.02 0.14
C LEU A 120 -3.19 -13.52 0.44
N CYS A 121 -3.63 -13.86 1.66
CA CYS A 121 -3.48 -15.20 2.21
C CYS A 121 -4.81 -15.93 2.43
N MET A 122 -5.97 -15.32 2.16
CA MET A 122 -7.28 -15.97 2.27
C MET A 122 -7.75 -16.54 0.94
N TYR A 123 -7.28 -17.75 0.64
CA TYR A 123 -7.63 -18.51 -0.55
C TYR A 123 -9.08 -19.01 -0.49
N GLY A 124 -9.81 -18.93 -1.61
CA GLY A 124 -11.00 -19.75 -1.85
C GLY A 124 -12.25 -19.45 -1.01
N ARG A 125 -12.30 -18.34 -0.28
CA ARG A 125 -13.52 -17.92 0.43
C ARG A 125 -14.20 -16.79 -0.35
N GLN A 126 -15.43 -17.04 -0.79
CA GLN A 126 -16.29 -15.98 -1.31
C GLN A 126 -16.60 -15.00 -0.17
N GLN A 127 -16.21 -13.73 -0.37
CA GLN A 127 -16.60 -12.57 0.43
C GLN A 127 -16.11 -12.58 1.88
N TYR A 128 -14.86 -12.19 2.09
CA TYR A 128 -14.34 -11.90 3.41
C TYR A 128 -14.66 -10.45 3.82
N THR A 129 -15.34 -10.27 4.97
CA THR A 129 -15.96 -8.99 5.37
C THR A 129 -15.58 -8.51 6.78
N THR A 130 -14.71 -9.23 7.50
CA THR A 130 -14.51 -9.02 8.94
C THR A 130 -13.22 -8.26 9.26
N PRO A 131 -13.25 -7.17 10.06
CA PRO A 131 -12.05 -6.47 10.50
C PRO A 131 -11.17 -7.34 11.42
N PHE A 132 -9.86 -7.09 11.39
CA PHE A 132 -8.85 -7.79 12.18
C PHE A 132 -8.00 -6.90 13.08
N THR A 133 -7.53 -7.46 14.18
CA THR A 133 -6.74 -6.72 15.17
C THR A 133 -5.29 -7.22 15.30
N ASP A 134 -4.98 -8.46 14.88
CA ASP A 134 -3.64 -9.03 15.06
C ASP A 134 -3.29 -10.26 14.17
N GLN A 135 -2.04 -10.75 14.32
CA GLN A 135 -1.41 -11.82 13.54
C GLN A 135 -1.93 -13.20 13.97
N SER A 136 -2.33 -13.35 15.23
CA SER A 136 -2.90 -14.59 15.74
C SER A 136 -4.21 -14.86 15.01
N ARG A 137 -5.04 -13.83 14.87
CA ARG A 137 -6.28 -13.90 14.12
C ARG A 137 -6.05 -14.18 12.63
N LEU A 138 -5.10 -13.47 12.01
CA LEU A 138 -4.65 -13.76 10.64
C LEU A 138 -4.24 -15.24 10.45
N ASN A 139 -3.39 -15.77 11.33
CA ASN A 139 -2.91 -17.16 11.25
C ASN A 139 -4.04 -18.19 11.41
N SER A 140 -5.00 -17.91 12.30
CA SER A 140 -6.19 -18.74 12.46
C SER A 140 -7.05 -18.78 11.19
N ASP A 141 -7.17 -17.64 10.51
CA ASP A 141 -8.03 -17.48 9.35
C ASP A 141 -7.40 -17.98 8.04
N VAL A 142 -6.07 -18.08 8.00
CA VAL A 142 -5.28 -18.44 6.79
C VAL A 142 -4.84 -19.92 6.76
N LYS A 143 -5.14 -20.73 7.78
CA LYS A 143 -4.69 -22.15 7.90
C LYS A 143 -3.17 -22.29 7.71
N THR A 144 -2.38 -22.11 8.78
CA THR A 144 -1.00 -22.61 8.99
C THR A 144 0.11 -22.41 7.93
N SER A 145 -0.16 -21.95 6.71
CA SER A 145 0.81 -21.94 5.60
C SER A 145 1.24 -20.55 5.15
N TYR A 146 1.02 -19.51 5.97
CA TYR A 146 1.57 -18.17 5.71
C TYR A 146 2.84 -17.94 6.52
N GLU A 147 3.90 -17.51 5.83
CA GLU A 147 5.12 -17.04 6.46
C GLU A 147 5.42 -15.61 6.00
N LYS A 148 5.64 -14.71 6.97
CA LYS A 148 6.07 -13.32 6.75
C LYS A 148 7.54 -13.25 6.30
N LYS A 149 7.90 -13.96 5.23
CA LYS A 149 9.27 -14.12 4.71
C LYS A 149 9.29 -14.08 3.19
N GLU A 150 10.34 -13.50 2.61
CA GLU A 150 10.54 -13.38 1.16
C GLU A 150 10.33 -14.71 0.40
N LYS A 151 10.80 -15.83 0.98
CA LYS A 151 10.68 -17.17 0.40
C LYS A 151 9.23 -17.54 0.07
N TRP A 152 8.29 -17.23 0.96
CA TRP A 152 6.88 -17.54 0.76
C TRP A 152 6.30 -16.79 -0.44
N PHE A 153 6.66 -15.51 -0.60
CA PHE A 153 6.24 -14.69 -1.75
C PHE A 153 6.84 -15.18 -3.06
N ILE A 154 8.08 -15.68 -3.04
CA ILE A 154 8.71 -16.31 -4.22
C ILE A 154 7.92 -17.55 -4.64
N GLU A 155 7.64 -18.45 -3.69
CA GLU A 155 6.96 -19.72 -3.94
C GLU A 155 5.51 -19.52 -4.43
N ASN A 156 4.87 -18.43 -4.00
CA ASN A 156 3.48 -18.14 -4.33
C ASN A 156 3.29 -17.06 -5.42
N ALA A 157 4.36 -16.55 -6.01
CA ALA A 157 4.34 -15.36 -6.88
C ALA A 157 3.31 -15.41 -8.02
N THR A 158 3.29 -16.49 -8.80
CA THR A 158 2.36 -16.65 -9.94
C THR A 158 0.92 -16.58 -9.49
N ARG A 159 0.60 -17.34 -8.44
CA ARG A 159 -0.75 -17.40 -7.89
C ARG A 159 -1.17 -16.05 -7.27
N LEU A 160 -0.28 -15.42 -6.52
CA LEU A 160 -0.51 -14.09 -5.93
C LEU A 160 -0.84 -13.02 -6.98
N TYR A 161 -0.23 -13.15 -8.16
CA TYR A 161 -0.56 -12.31 -9.31
C TYR A 161 -1.92 -12.66 -9.93
N GLU A 162 -2.18 -13.96 -10.18
CA GLU A 162 -3.43 -14.44 -10.80
C GLU A 162 -4.68 -14.18 -9.93
N ASP A 163 -4.55 -14.27 -8.61
CA ASP A 163 -5.65 -14.08 -7.64
C ASP A 163 -5.93 -12.60 -7.34
N TYR A 164 -5.07 -11.67 -7.78
CA TYR A 164 -5.21 -10.24 -7.49
C TYR A 164 -6.59 -9.66 -7.83
N PRO A 165 -7.23 -9.97 -8.98
CA PRO A 165 -8.54 -9.40 -9.30
C PRO A 165 -9.63 -9.75 -8.27
N GLN A 166 -9.69 -11.00 -7.84
CA GLN A 166 -10.62 -11.47 -6.80
C GLN A 166 -10.29 -10.80 -5.48
N ALA A 167 -8.99 -10.69 -5.19
CA ALA A 167 -8.51 -10.02 -4.03
C ALA A 167 -8.99 -8.55 -4.05
N LYS A 168 -8.81 -7.78 -5.13
CA LYS A 168 -9.28 -6.38 -5.24
C LYS A 168 -10.76 -6.24 -4.88
N ILE A 169 -11.61 -7.13 -5.39
CA ILE A 169 -13.05 -7.16 -5.07
C ILE A 169 -13.26 -7.34 -3.56
N ALA A 170 -12.54 -8.28 -2.94
CA ALA A 170 -12.62 -8.51 -1.50
C ALA A 170 -12.16 -7.29 -0.68
N SER A 171 -11.11 -6.56 -1.10
CA SER A 171 -10.69 -5.31 -0.43
C SER A 171 -11.80 -4.25 -0.44
N ILE A 172 -12.48 -4.08 -1.57
CA ILE A 172 -13.62 -3.16 -1.72
C ILE A 172 -14.78 -3.57 -0.79
N LEU A 173 -15.18 -4.84 -0.82
CA LEU A 173 -16.26 -5.35 0.04
C LEU A 173 -15.90 -5.23 1.53
N SER A 174 -14.66 -5.50 1.89
CA SER A 174 -14.19 -5.34 3.28
C SER A 174 -14.29 -3.89 3.73
N LYS A 175 -13.82 -2.93 2.93
CA LYS A 175 -13.96 -1.50 3.20
C LYS A 175 -15.42 -1.08 3.35
N GLN A 176 -16.31 -1.52 2.45
CA GLN A 176 -17.74 -1.23 2.55
C GLN A 176 -18.32 -1.72 3.88
N ASN A 177 -18.02 -2.95 4.28
CA ASN A 177 -18.52 -3.51 5.53
C ASN A 177 -17.96 -2.78 6.75
N VAL A 178 -16.68 -2.44 6.74
CA VAL A 178 -16.06 -1.68 7.83
C VAL A 178 -16.71 -0.30 7.97
N PHE A 179 -16.85 0.46 6.89
CA PHE A 179 -17.45 1.79 6.94
C PHE A 179 -18.96 1.78 7.24
N ASN A 180 -19.70 0.76 6.78
CA ASN A 180 -21.12 0.61 7.09
C ASN A 180 -21.38 0.26 8.57
N ASN A 181 -20.46 -0.44 9.22
CA ASN A 181 -20.60 -0.89 10.61
C ASN A 181 -19.89 0.01 11.63
N THR A 182 -19.29 1.12 11.19
CA THR A 182 -18.63 2.07 12.08
C THR A 182 -19.64 3.09 12.61
N SER A 183 -19.47 3.50 13.87
CA SER A 183 -20.31 4.51 14.51
C SER A 183 -20.12 5.89 13.86
N GLY A 184 -20.98 6.20 12.90
CA GLY A 184 -21.05 7.50 12.22
C GLY A 184 -20.74 7.41 10.73
N PRO A 185 -21.39 8.25 9.90
CA PRO A 185 -21.16 8.23 8.46
C PRO A 185 -19.73 8.67 8.13
N PRO A 186 -19.16 8.17 7.02
CA PRO A 186 -17.91 8.72 6.51
C PRO A 186 -18.06 10.23 6.24
N PRO A 187 -16.97 11.01 6.33
CA PRO A 187 -16.99 12.43 6.01
C PRO A 187 -17.65 12.71 4.66
N SER A 188 -18.58 13.66 4.63
CA SER A 188 -19.33 14.00 3.42
C SER A 188 -18.40 14.38 2.26
N GLY A 189 -18.68 13.85 1.06
CA GLY A 189 -17.91 14.16 -0.14
C GLY A 189 -16.68 13.27 -0.37
N TYR A 190 -16.47 12.23 0.44
CA TYR A 190 -15.38 11.27 0.28
C TYR A 190 -15.90 9.88 -0.07
N ASP A 191 -15.43 9.31 -1.18
CA ASP A 191 -15.61 7.89 -1.50
C ASP A 191 -14.43 7.08 -0.93
N LEU A 192 -14.47 6.83 0.38
CA LEU A 192 -13.44 6.06 1.09
C LEU A 192 -13.41 4.57 0.68
N VAL A 193 -14.41 4.10 -0.07
CA VAL A 193 -14.44 2.71 -0.54
C VAL A 193 -13.63 2.56 -1.83
N ASN A 194 -13.90 3.43 -2.81
CA ASN A 194 -13.35 3.27 -4.16
C ASN A 194 -12.24 4.25 -4.51
N ALA A 195 -11.87 5.18 -3.62
CA ALA A 195 -10.82 6.14 -3.88
C ALA A 195 -9.87 6.30 -2.69
N ILE A 196 -8.59 6.51 -3.00
CA ILE A 196 -7.62 6.97 -2.01
C ILE A 196 -8.02 8.40 -1.62
N PRO A 197 -8.30 8.68 -0.34
CA PRO A 197 -8.66 10.02 0.10
C PRO A 197 -7.46 10.95 0.07
N ASN A 198 -7.73 12.25 -0.10
CA ASN A 198 -6.73 13.27 0.17
C ASN A 198 -6.53 13.40 1.69
N PHE A 199 -5.29 13.20 2.15
CA PHE A 199 -4.96 13.20 3.58
C PHE A 199 -4.69 14.61 4.15
N SER A 200 -4.95 15.69 3.41
CA SER A 200 -4.87 17.05 3.93
C SER A 200 -5.97 17.37 4.94
N ASN A 201 -7.07 16.61 4.94
CA ASN A 201 -8.17 16.78 5.87
C ASN A 201 -7.99 15.93 7.14
N ALA A 202 -7.72 16.58 8.27
CA ALA A 202 -7.56 15.92 9.56
C ALA A 202 -8.81 15.13 9.99
N VAL A 203 -10.02 15.56 9.63
CA VAL A 203 -11.26 14.81 9.93
C VAL A 203 -11.26 13.46 9.24
N VAL A 204 -10.79 13.41 7.99
CA VAL A 204 -10.71 12.17 7.19
C VAL A 204 -9.64 11.24 7.76
N ILE A 205 -8.46 11.76 8.09
CA ILE A 205 -7.40 10.95 8.73
C ILE A 205 -7.90 10.36 10.05
N ASN A 206 -8.48 11.19 10.92
CA ASN A 206 -9.02 10.75 12.20
C ASN A 206 -10.11 9.69 12.02
N TYR A 207 -11.03 9.88 11.07
CA TYR A 207 -12.05 8.88 10.77
C TYR A 207 -11.42 7.56 10.34
N LEU A 208 -10.52 7.59 9.36
CA LEU A 208 -9.84 6.41 8.83
C LEU A 208 -9.08 5.64 9.91
N VAL A 209 -8.23 6.31 10.68
CA VAL A 209 -7.44 5.67 11.74
C VAL A 209 -8.33 5.06 12.82
N ASN A 210 -9.47 5.68 13.13
CA ASN A 210 -10.43 5.13 14.09
C ASN A 210 -11.31 4.00 13.55
N THR A 211 -11.38 3.86 12.23
CA THR A 211 -12.19 2.86 11.52
C THR A 211 -11.36 1.65 11.06
N THR A 212 -10.06 1.63 11.36
CA THR A 212 -9.15 0.54 10.99
C THR A 212 -9.57 -0.83 11.55
N PRO A 213 -9.24 -1.93 10.85
CA PRO A 213 -8.33 -2.03 9.70
C PRO A 213 -8.98 -1.99 8.31
N PHE A 214 -8.24 -1.47 7.33
CA PHE A 214 -8.47 -1.61 5.88
C PHE A 214 -7.18 -1.24 5.14
N THR A 215 -7.15 -1.38 3.81
CA THR A 215 -6.00 -1.01 2.97
C THR A 215 -6.47 -0.33 1.68
N TYR A 216 -5.60 0.47 1.08
CA TYR A 216 -5.76 1.00 -0.28
C TYR A 216 -4.72 0.44 -1.26
N PHE A 217 -4.03 -0.64 -0.87
CA PHE A 217 -2.94 -1.21 -1.67
C PHE A 217 -3.40 -1.68 -3.05
N GLU A 218 -4.67 -2.05 -3.20
CA GLU A 218 -5.23 -2.42 -4.50
C GLU A 218 -5.15 -1.30 -5.54
N HIS A 219 -5.10 -0.03 -5.14
CA HIS A 219 -4.92 1.11 -6.05
C HIS A 219 -3.51 1.19 -6.62
N LEU A 220 -2.50 0.87 -5.81
CA LEU A 220 -1.12 0.78 -6.27
C LEU A 220 -0.99 -0.34 -7.29
N ILE A 221 -1.53 -1.52 -6.99
CA ILE A 221 -1.50 -2.64 -7.94
C ILE A 221 -2.26 -2.32 -9.22
N GLY A 222 -3.45 -1.70 -9.13
CA GLY A 222 -4.18 -1.25 -10.31
C GLY A 222 -3.34 -0.35 -11.20
N THR A 223 -2.54 0.55 -10.61
CA THR A 223 -1.60 1.38 -11.36
C THR A 223 -0.48 0.52 -11.98
N LEU A 224 0.08 -0.45 -11.26
CA LEU A 224 1.14 -1.32 -11.82
C LEU A 224 0.65 -2.08 -13.05
N LEU A 225 -0.60 -2.57 -13.03
CA LEU A 225 -1.21 -3.29 -14.15
C LEU A 225 -1.33 -2.46 -15.42
N ASP A 226 -1.52 -1.14 -15.32
CA ASP A 226 -1.55 -0.24 -16.49
C ASP A 226 -0.21 -0.21 -17.24
N TYR A 227 0.87 -0.65 -16.59
CA TYR A 227 2.24 -0.67 -17.12
C TYR A 227 2.77 -2.07 -17.44
N GLU A 228 1.92 -3.09 -17.52
CA GLU A 228 2.29 -4.39 -18.09
C GLU A 228 2.59 -4.30 -19.59
#